data_AF-A0A9P8DUR4-F1
#
_entry.id   AF-A0A9P8DUR4-F1
#
_cell.length_a   1.000
_cell.length_b   1.000
_cell.length_c   1.000
_cell.angle_alpha   90.00
_cell.angle_beta   90.00
_cell.angle_gamma   90.00
#
_symmetry.space_group_name_H-M   'P 1'
#
loop_
_entity.id
_entity.type
_entity.pdbx_description
1 polymer ?
#
loop_
_entity_poly.entity_id
_entity_poly.type
_entity_poly.pdbx_seq_one_letter_code
_entity_poly.pdbx_strand_id
1 'polypeptide(L)'
;YAGAAKKPSPSDGERKRILKEVLEELDLITKDINELEKYSRINYTGFLKIAKKHDRKRAGRVSSIRPLVKSRMADVPFNNEDYSPLLYRLSAMYSFARQNLEGQDRPLSLVESIAGEESYITHKFWVHMDNLLEVKTIILRRLPVLVYNPQTEKIAEGSQQDPSITSIYFDNPDFKLYSNKVEHKTDASNLRLRWYGKLSQKPEIMFEK
;
A
#
# COMPACT_ATOMS: atom_id res chain seq x y z
N TYR A 1 30.21 15.94 -34.75
CA TYR A 1 29.17 15.33 -33.91
C TYR A 1 27.82 15.58 -34.56
N ALA A 2 27.26 14.57 -35.23
CA ALA A 2 25.95 14.66 -35.87
C ALA A 2 24.87 14.79 -34.78
N GLY A 3 24.09 15.86 -34.84
CA GLY A 3 22.94 16.06 -33.95
C GLY A 3 21.91 14.96 -34.20
N ALA A 4 21.62 14.17 -33.18
CA ALA A 4 20.54 13.20 -33.23
C ALA A 4 19.23 13.94 -33.54
N ALA A 5 18.63 13.64 -34.69
CA ALA A 5 17.35 14.19 -35.11
C ALA A 5 16.29 13.85 -34.05
N LYS A 6 15.68 14.88 -33.44
CA LYS A 6 14.51 14.72 -32.57
C LYS A 6 13.43 14.01 -33.38
N LYS A 7 13.06 12.79 -32.97
CA LYS A 7 11.91 12.07 -33.54
C LYS A 7 10.68 13.00 -33.48
N PRO A 8 9.85 13.05 -34.54
CA PRO A 8 8.66 13.88 -34.53
C PRO A 8 7.77 13.49 -33.35
N SER A 9 7.25 14.51 -32.65
CA SER A 9 6.27 14.32 -31.58
C SER A 9 5.09 13.50 -32.14
N PRO A 10 4.65 12.43 -31.46
CA PRO A 10 3.49 11.66 -31.91
C PRO A 10 2.25 12.57 -32.01
N SER A 11 1.38 12.26 -32.96
CA SER A 11 0.07 12.90 -33.10
C SER A 11 -0.77 12.68 -31.83
N ASP A 12 -1.69 13.59 -31.49
CA ASP A 12 -2.52 13.48 -30.28
C ASP A 12 -3.32 12.14 -30.24
N GLY A 13 -3.79 11.68 -31.40
CA GLY A 13 -4.45 10.38 -31.52
C GLY A 13 -3.52 9.19 -31.27
N GLU A 14 -2.26 9.29 -31.71
CA GLU A 14 -1.25 8.25 -31.48
C GLU A 14 -0.78 8.23 -30.02
N ARG A 15 -0.64 9.41 -29.39
CA ARG A 15 -0.36 9.55 -27.96
C ARG A 15 -1.45 8.88 -27.12
N LYS A 16 -2.73 9.14 -27.43
CA LYS A 16 -3.86 8.52 -26.73
C LYS A 16 -3.90 7.00 -26.91
N ARG A 17 -3.53 6.48 -28.08
CA ARG A 17 -3.43 5.02 -28.32
C ARG A 17 -2.35 4.40 -27.44
N ILE A 18 -1.14 4.97 -27.45
CA ILE A 18 0.00 4.50 -26.64
C ILE A 18 -0.37 4.51 -25.15
N LEU A 19 -1.02 5.58 -24.66
CA LEU A 19 -1.41 5.66 -23.25
C LEU A 19 -2.43 4.60 -22.84
N LYS A 20 -3.34 4.20 -23.74
CA LYS A 20 -4.26 3.09 -23.49
C LYS A 20 -3.54 1.75 -23.44
N GLU A 21 -2.63 1.50 -24.38
CA GLU A 21 -1.79 0.29 -24.38
C GLU A 21 -0.97 0.19 -23.08
N VAL A 22 -0.38 1.31 -22.62
CA VAL A 22 0.33 1.37 -21.34
C VAL A 22 -0.59 1.05 -20.15
N LEU A 23 -1.83 1.54 -20.13
CA LEU A 23 -2.78 1.21 -19.07
C LEU A 23 -3.10 -0.29 -19.04
N GLU A 24 -3.28 -0.91 -20.21
CA GLU A 24 -3.53 -2.35 -20.32
C GLU A 24 -2.31 -3.15 -19.82
N GLU A 25 -1.09 -2.75 -20.18
CA GLU A 25 0.13 -3.37 -19.68
C GLU A 25 0.27 -3.22 -18.15
N LEU A 26 -0.04 -2.04 -17.60
CA LEU A 26 -0.04 -1.83 -16.15
C LEU A 26 -1.06 -2.75 -15.45
N ASP A 27 -2.23 -2.96 -16.06
CA ASP A 27 -3.25 -3.86 -15.54
C ASP A 27 -2.80 -5.33 -15.55
N LEU A 28 -2.04 -5.74 -16.56
CA LEU A 28 -1.40 -7.06 -16.60
C LEU A 28 -0.32 -7.18 -15.51
N ILE A 29 0.56 -6.19 -15.37
CA ILE A 29 1.61 -6.20 -14.34
C ILE A 29 0.99 -6.28 -12.93
N THR A 30 -0.07 -5.52 -12.66
CA THR A 30 -0.76 -5.59 -11.35
C THR A 30 -1.41 -6.95 -11.11
N LYS A 31 -1.91 -7.61 -12.16
CA LYS A 31 -2.41 -8.99 -12.06
C LYS A 31 -1.29 -9.97 -11.73
N ASP A 32 -0.17 -9.89 -12.44
CA ASP A 32 0.97 -10.78 -12.23
C ASP A 32 1.56 -10.64 -10.81
N ILE A 33 1.61 -9.41 -10.28
CA ILE A 33 2.04 -9.15 -8.89
C ILE A 33 1.13 -9.87 -7.88
N ASN A 34 -0.19 -9.84 -8.09
CA ASN A 34 -1.13 -10.55 -7.21
C ASN A 34 -0.96 -12.07 -7.31
N GLU A 35 -0.74 -12.59 -8.52
CA GLU A 35 -0.50 -14.02 -8.75
C GLU A 35 0.83 -14.47 -8.12
N LEU A 36 1.87 -13.64 -8.20
CA LEU A 36 3.19 -13.90 -7.62
C LEU A 36 3.15 -13.94 -6.09
N GLU A 37 2.49 -12.97 -5.44
CA GLU A 37 2.31 -12.99 -3.98
C GLU A 37 1.62 -14.28 -3.55
N LYS A 38 0.52 -14.63 -4.23
CA LYS A 38 -0.27 -15.81 -3.93
C LYS A 38 0.56 -17.09 -4.11
N TYR A 39 1.30 -17.18 -5.20
CA TYR A 39 2.23 -18.28 -5.46
C TYR A 39 3.23 -18.41 -4.31
N SER A 40 3.89 -17.31 -3.95
CA SER A 40 4.91 -17.30 -2.90
C SER A 40 4.36 -17.77 -1.56
N ARG A 41 3.22 -17.20 -1.13
CA ARG A 41 2.58 -17.55 0.15
C ARG A 41 2.12 -18.99 0.23
N ILE A 42 1.49 -19.51 -0.83
CA ILE A 42 1.01 -20.89 -0.89
C ILE A 42 2.20 -21.86 -0.82
N ASN A 43 3.25 -21.62 -1.62
CA ASN A 43 4.43 -22.49 -1.64
C ASN A 43 5.18 -22.46 -0.32
N TYR A 44 5.37 -21.27 0.28
CA TYR A 44 5.98 -21.12 1.59
C TYR A 44 5.25 -21.97 2.65
N THR A 45 3.93 -21.86 2.68
CA THR A 45 3.08 -22.67 3.57
C THR A 45 3.20 -24.16 3.25
N GLY A 46 3.23 -24.52 1.96
CA GLY A 46 3.41 -25.88 1.47
C GLY A 46 4.67 -26.55 2.02
N PHE A 47 5.82 -25.87 1.94
CA PHE A 47 7.09 -26.36 2.49
C PHE A 47 7.02 -26.61 4.01
N LEU A 48 6.42 -25.69 4.76
CA LEU A 48 6.25 -25.87 6.21
C LEU A 48 5.31 -27.03 6.54
N LYS A 49 4.24 -27.22 5.75
CA LYS A 49 3.26 -28.29 5.94
C LYS A 49 3.84 -29.66 5.60
N ILE A 50 4.62 -29.79 4.51
CA ILE A 50 5.25 -31.06 4.15
C ILE A 50 6.34 -31.44 5.15
N ALA A 51 7.14 -30.48 5.64
CA ALA A 51 8.10 -30.71 6.71
C ALA A 51 7.41 -31.20 7.99
N LYS A 52 6.31 -30.55 8.39
CA LYS A 52 5.49 -31.00 9.53
C LYS A 52 4.93 -32.41 9.33
N LYS A 53 4.47 -32.74 8.12
CA LYS A 53 3.91 -34.06 7.80
C LYS A 53 4.98 -35.15 7.79
N HIS A 54 6.16 -34.86 7.25
CA HIS A 54 7.33 -35.74 7.30
C HIS A 54 7.69 -36.09 8.74
N ASP A 55 7.89 -35.08 9.59
CA ASP A 55 8.32 -35.28 10.97
C ASP A 55 7.30 -36.08 11.77
N ARG A 56 6.00 -35.85 11.53
CA ARG A 56 4.93 -36.65 12.14
C ARG A 56 4.97 -38.12 11.71
N LYS A 57 5.22 -38.40 10.42
CA LYS A 57 5.23 -39.78 9.89
C LYS A 57 6.50 -40.56 10.23
N ARG A 58 7.63 -39.87 10.43
CA ARG A 58 8.95 -40.48 10.69
C ARG A 58 9.46 -40.28 12.11
N ALA A 59 8.59 -39.82 13.02
CA ALA A 59 8.91 -39.61 14.42
C ALA A 59 9.59 -40.84 15.02
N GLY A 60 10.78 -40.65 15.60
CA GLY A 60 11.58 -41.70 16.23
C GLY A 60 12.45 -42.56 15.30
N ARG A 61 12.37 -42.39 13.97
CA ARG A 61 13.19 -43.14 13.01
C ARG A 61 14.25 -42.28 12.31
N VAL A 62 13.98 -40.99 12.14
CA VAL A 62 14.86 -40.02 11.46
C VAL A 62 14.80 -38.70 12.22
N SER A 63 15.87 -37.89 12.13
CA SER A 63 15.90 -36.53 12.65
C SER A 63 14.81 -35.64 12.02
N SER A 64 14.32 -34.68 12.80
CA SER A 64 13.34 -33.70 12.35
C SER A 64 13.95 -32.81 11.26
N ILE A 65 13.24 -32.67 10.14
CA ILE A 65 13.69 -31.82 9.03
C ILE A 65 13.15 -30.39 9.14
N ARG A 66 12.19 -30.14 10.03
CA ARG A 66 11.56 -28.82 10.18
C ARG A 66 12.55 -27.70 10.52
N PRO A 67 13.55 -27.87 11.42
CA PRO A 67 14.57 -26.85 11.66
C PRO A 67 15.39 -26.54 10.41
N LEU A 68 15.80 -27.58 9.67
CA LEU A 68 16.56 -27.45 8.43
C LEU A 68 15.77 -26.67 7.37
N VAL A 69 14.51 -27.06 7.13
CA VAL A 69 13.63 -26.37 6.17
C VAL A 69 13.43 -24.91 6.57
N LYS A 70 13.16 -24.63 7.85
CA LYS A 70 13.01 -23.25 8.33
C LYS A 70 14.28 -22.41 8.14
N SER A 71 15.45 -22.96 8.45
CA SER A 71 16.73 -22.27 8.27
C SER A 71 16.94 -21.93 6.79
N ARG A 72 16.77 -22.91 5.90
CA ARG A 72 16.95 -22.69 4.45
C ARG A 72 15.97 -21.68 3.87
N MET A 73 14.73 -21.68 4.34
CA MET A 73 13.73 -20.70 3.91
C MET A 73 13.99 -19.30 4.49
N ALA A 74 14.71 -19.18 5.61
CA ALA A 74 15.16 -17.91 6.13
C ALA A 74 16.41 -17.38 5.40
N ASP A 75 17.31 -18.29 4.98
CA ASP A 75 18.49 -17.96 4.17
C ASP A 75 18.12 -17.53 2.74
N VAL A 76 17.06 -18.11 2.18
CA VAL A 76 16.56 -17.82 0.83
C VAL A 76 15.06 -17.49 0.89
N PRO A 77 14.69 -16.31 1.46
CA PRO A 77 13.30 -15.93 1.61
C PRO A 77 12.72 -15.50 0.26
N PHE A 78 11.60 -16.11 -0.12
CA PHE A 78 10.85 -15.72 -1.32
C PHE A 78 9.46 -15.16 -0.99
N ASN A 79 9.06 -15.18 0.30
CA ASN A 79 7.72 -14.80 0.79
C ASN A 79 7.67 -13.53 1.63
N ASN A 80 8.80 -12.82 1.75
CA ASN A 80 8.92 -11.62 2.57
C ASN A 80 9.33 -10.40 1.74
N GLU A 81 8.87 -10.37 0.49
CA GLU A 81 9.15 -9.27 -0.42
C GLU A 81 8.23 -8.08 -0.10
N ASP A 82 8.83 -6.90 0.06
CA ASP A 82 8.08 -5.66 0.21
C ASP A 82 7.68 -5.12 -1.17
N TYR A 83 6.39 -5.24 -1.50
CA TYR A 83 5.84 -4.74 -2.76
C TYR A 83 5.58 -3.22 -2.76
N SER A 84 5.71 -2.53 -1.62
CA SER A 84 5.39 -1.09 -1.51
C SER A 84 6.15 -0.20 -2.51
N PRO A 85 7.47 -0.34 -2.71
CA PRO A 85 8.23 0.43 -3.69
C PRO A 85 7.69 0.29 -5.11
N LEU A 86 7.31 -0.94 -5.49
CA LEU A 86 6.77 -1.25 -6.80
C LEU A 86 5.36 -0.64 -6.97
N LEU A 87 4.52 -0.75 -5.95
CA LEU A 87 3.17 -0.16 -5.95
C LEU A 87 3.22 1.37 -6.10
N TYR A 88 4.17 2.06 -5.47
CA TYR A 88 4.32 3.51 -5.65
C TYR A 88 4.67 3.89 -7.10
N ARG A 89 5.57 3.13 -7.74
CA ARG A 89 5.92 3.35 -9.15
C ARG A 89 4.72 3.12 -10.05
N LEU A 90 3.99 2.03 -9.84
CA LEU A 90 2.76 1.73 -10.58
C LEU A 90 1.72 2.83 -10.38
N SER A 91 1.51 3.31 -9.15
CA SER A 91 0.63 4.45 -8.85
C SER A 91 0.94 5.67 -9.71
N ALA A 92 2.22 6.05 -9.76
CA ALA A 92 2.68 7.19 -10.53
C ALA A 92 2.44 7.01 -12.02
N MET A 93 2.73 5.81 -12.56
CA MET A 93 2.49 5.48 -13.97
C MET A 93 1.00 5.51 -14.34
N TYR A 94 0.13 4.93 -13.51
CA TYR A 94 -1.32 4.99 -13.67
C TYR A 94 -1.83 6.42 -13.65
N SER A 95 -1.35 7.23 -12.70
CA SER A 95 -1.78 8.62 -12.54
C SER A 95 -1.35 9.47 -13.74
N PHE A 96 -0.11 9.31 -14.18
CA PHE A 96 0.40 9.94 -15.39
C PHE A 96 -0.45 9.57 -16.61
N ALA A 97 -0.70 8.27 -16.83
CA ALA A 97 -1.47 7.83 -17.99
C ALA A 97 -2.91 8.38 -17.99
N ARG A 98 -3.59 8.38 -16.82
CA ARG A 98 -4.96 8.91 -16.68
C ARG A 98 -5.03 10.42 -16.92
N GLN A 99 -4.18 11.21 -16.28
CA GLN A 99 -4.17 12.68 -16.43
C GLN A 99 -3.99 13.09 -17.91
N ASN A 100 -3.10 12.39 -18.62
CA ASN A 100 -2.84 12.65 -20.03
C ASN A 100 -3.96 12.17 -20.97
N LEU A 101 -4.80 11.24 -20.55
CA LEU A 101 -5.97 10.78 -21.32
C LEU A 101 -7.22 11.64 -21.08
N GLU A 102 -7.43 12.08 -19.85
CA GLU A 102 -8.58 12.89 -19.44
C GLU A 102 -8.41 14.39 -19.76
N GLY A 103 -7.21 14.81 -20.19
CA GLY A 103 -6.93 16.20 -20.57
C GLY A 103 -7.01 17.17 -19.38
N GLN A 104 -6.99 16.65 -18.15
CA GLN A 104 -7.00 17.45 -16.93
C GLN A 104 -5.59 17.47 -16.36
N ASP A 105 -4.90 18.59 -16.54
CA ASP A 105 -3.76 19.00 -15.73
C ASP A 105 -4.25 19.28 -14.30
N ARG A 106 -4.66 18.25 -13.57
CA ARG A 106 -4.81 18.35 -12.12
C ARG A 106 -3.45 18.03 -11.51
N PRO A 107 -2.71 19.03 -10.99
CA PRO A 107 -1.48 18.76 -10.27
C PRO A 107 -1.75 17.79 -9.12
N LEU A 108 -0.76 16.94 -8.82
CA LEU A 108 -0.80 15.97 -7.72
C LEU A 108 -0.91 16.62 -6.32
N SER A 109 -0.94 17.95 -6.23
CA SER A 109 -1.15 18.72 -5.00
C SER A 109 -2.64 18.81 -4.63
N LEU A 110 -3.29 17.68 -4.36
CA LEU A 110 -4.65 17.66 -3.83
C LEU A 110 -4.63 17.90 -2.32
N VAL A 111 -4.25 19.11 -1.89
CA VAL A 111 -4.48 19.59 -0.51
C VAL A 111 -5.19 20.94 -0.49
N GLU A 112 -5.17 21.71 -1.56
CA GLU A 112 -5.84 23.02 -1.56
C GLU A 112 -7.26 22.92 -2.14
N SER A 113 -8.22 23.01 -1.22
CA SER A 113 -9.55 23.60 -1.44
C SER A 113 -10.63 22.73 -2.09
N ILE A 114 -11.14 21.73 -1.36
CA ILE A 114 -12.54 21.29 -1.53
C ILE A 114 -13.39 22.16 -0.60
N ALA A 115 -13.67 23.39 -1.05
CA ALA A 115 -14.58 24.33 -0.39
C ALA A 115 -16.00 24.14 -0.96
N GLY A 116 -16.57 22.95 -0.73
CA GLY A 116 -17.98 22.66 -0.93
C GLY A 116 -18.53 22.01 0.32
N GLU A 117 -19.77 22.31 0.71
CA GLU A 117 -20.52 21.57 1.73
C GLU A 117 -20.79 20.13 1.23
N GLU A 118 -19.74 19.32 1.13
CA GLU A 118 -19.88 17.91 0.80
C GLU A 118 -20.15 17.15 2.09
N SER A 119 -21.34 16.53 2.15
CA SER A 119 -21.64 15.56 3.20
C SER A 119 -20.74 14.34 3.04
N TYR A 120 -19.74 14.20 3.91
CA TYR A 120 -18.85 13.05 3.89
C TYR A 120 -19.55 11.81 4.47
N ILE A 121 -19.72 10.79 3.64
CA ILE A 121 -20.17 9.47 4.09
C ILE A 121 -18.94 8.59 4.30
N THR A 122 -18.79 8.04 5.51
CA THR A 122 -17.66 7.16 5.86
C THR A 122 -18.13 5.71 5.97
N HIS A 123 -17.50 4.82 5.22
CA HIS A 123 -17.67 3.38 5.34
C HIS A 123 -16.36 2.73 5.83
N LYS A 124 -16.47 1.73 6.71
CA LYS A 124 -15.33 0.99 7.27
C LYS A 124 -15.47 -0.48 6.95
N PHE A 125 -14.40 -1.09 6.44
CA PHE A 125 -14.38 -2.49 6.03
C PHE A 125 -13.22 -3.23 6.70
N TRP A 126 -13.45 -4.49 7.03
CA TRP A 126 -12.39 -5.40 7.45
C TRP A 126 -11.85 -6.10 6.21
N VAL A 127 -10.53 -6.10 6.05
CA VAL A 127 -9.85 -6.74 4.92
C VAL A 127 -8.98 -7.86 5.46
N HIS A 128 -9.19 -9.08 4.97
CA HIS A 128 -8.34 -10.22 5.31
C HIS A 128 -6.93 -9.99 4.74
N MET A 129 -5.89 -10.38 5.49
CA MET A 129 -4.49 -10.12 5.08
C MET A 129 -4.14 -10.71 3.72
N ASP A 130 -4.69 -11.90 3.40
CA ASP A 130 -4.53 -12.54 2.07
C ASP A 130 -5.05 -11.69 0.90
N ASN A 131 -5.98 -10.75 1.16
CA ASN A 131 -6.58 -9.91 0.11
C ASN A 131 -5.99 -8.49 0.11
N LEU A 132 -5.01 -8.20 0.98
CA LEU A 132 -4.51 -6.84 1.15
C LEU A 132 -3.87 -6.29 -0.12
N LEU A 133 -3.06 -7.10 -0.81
CA LEU A 133 -2.39 -6.71 -2.05
C LEU A 133 -3.40 -6.53 -3.20
N GLU A 134 -4.40 -7.40 -3.29
CA GLU A 134 -5.47 -7.32 -4.27
C GLU A 134 -6.29 -6.02 -4.09
N VAL A 135 -6.68 -5.71 -2.85
CA VAL A 135 -7.38 -4.45 -2.55
C VAL A 135 -6.54 -3.24 -2.92
N LYS A 136 -5.25 -3.22 -2.55
CA LYS A 136 -4.33 -2.13 -2.92
C LYS A 136 -4.24 -1.94 -4.43
N THR A 137 -4.05 -3.02 -5.19
CA THR A 137 -3.92 -2.95 -6.66
C THR A 137 -5.22 -2.53 -7.36
N ILE A 138 -6.39 -2.94 -6.85
CA ILE A 138 -7.69 -2.49 -7.38
C ILE A 138 -7.91 -0.99 -7.15
N ILE A 139 -7.54 -0.47 -5.98
CA ILE A 139 -7.65 0.97 -5.66
C ILE A 139 -6.68 1.78 -6.52
N LEU A 140 -5.43 1.31 -6.65
CA LEU A 140 -4.36 1.94 -7.45
C LEU A 140 -4.77 2.28 -8.89
N ARG A 141 -5.55 1.39 -9.51
CA ARG A 141 -6.08 1.55 -10.88
C ARG A 141 -6.98 2.75 -11.04
N ARG A 142 -7.57 3.26 -9.96
CA ARG A 142 -8.54 4.37 -9.98
C ARG A 142 -8.04 5.61 -9.23
N LEU A 143 -7.32 5.41 -8.13
CA LEU A 143 -6.90 6.47 -7.23
C LEU A 143 -5.37 6.45 -7.05
N PRO A 144 -4.70 7.60 -7.14
CA PRO A 144 -3.28 7.69 -6.81
C PRO A 144 -3.04 7.38 -5.34
N VAL A 145 -1.97 6.64 -5.06
CA VAL A 145 -1.41 6.55 -3.72
C VAL A 145 -0.79 7.89 -3.33
N LEU A 146 -1.23 8.42 -2.21
CA LEU A 146 -0.63 9.59 -1.59
C LEU A 146 0.68 9.17 -0.92
N VAL A 147 1.80 9.70 -1.41
CA VAL A 147 3.13 9.48 -0.81
C VAL A 147 3.48 10.70 0.02
N TYR A 148 3.65 10.52 1.33
CA TYR A 148 4.11 11.58 2.23
C TYR A 148 5.62 11.74 2.07
N ASN A 149 6.06 12.65 1.18
CA ASN A 149 7.48 12.99 1.04
C ASN A 149 7.78 14.39 1.62
N PRO A 150 8.52 14.49 2.74
CA PRO A 150 8.96 15.79 3.28
C PRO A 150 10.11 16.43 2.49
N GLN A 151 10.74 15.72 1.53
CA GLN A 151 11.85 16.22 0.73
C GLN A 151 11.58 16.06 -0.78
N THR A 152 11.07 17.14 -1.37
CA THR A 152 11.14 17.51 -2.80
C THR A 152 10.46 16.60 -3.84
N GLU A 153 9.75 17.26 -4.75
CA GLU A 153 8.93 16.75 -5.87
C GLU A 153 9.70 15.95 -6.94
N LYS A 154 10.95 15.56 -6.71
CA LYS A 154 11.78 14.89 -7.71
C LYS A 154 11.92 13.41 -7.40
N ILE A 155 10.93 12.68 -7.91
CA ILE A 155 10.87 11.22 -7.98
C ILE A 155 10.68 10.61 -6.59
N ALA A 156 9.53 9.97 -6.37
CA ALA A 156 9.35 9.08 -5.24
C ALA A 156 10.40 7.95 -5.35
N GLU A 157 11.55 8.15 -4.73
CA GLU A 157 12.42 7.03 -4.39
C GLU A 157 11.59 6.13 -3.49
N GLY A 158 11.02 5.08 -4.06
CA GLY A 158 10.16 4.12 -3.36
C GLY A 158 10.85 3.35 -2.23
N SER A 159 12.04 3.77 -1.80
CA SER A 159 12.81 3.25 -0.68
C SER A 159 12.38 3.85 0.67
N GLN A 160 11.66 4.97 0.69
CA GLN A 160 11.18 5.57 1.93
C GLN A 160 9.87 4.89 2.39
N GLN A 161 9.94 4.19 3.53
CA GLN A 161 8.75 3.63 4.17
C GLN A 161 7.82 4.76 4.63
N ASP A 162 6.52 4.60 4.38
CA ASP A 162 5.50 5.51 4.90
C ASP A 162 5.64 5.67 6.42
N PRO A 163 5.50 6.89 6.95
CA PRO A 163 5.61 7.12 8.38
C PRO A 163 4.47 6.41 9.11
N SER A 164 4.82 5.66 10.16
CA SER A 164 3.83 5.05 11.05
C SER A 164 2.94 6.12 11.68
N ILE A 165 1.63 5.91 11.71
CA ILE A 165 0.70 6.79 12.44
C ILE A 165 0.51 6.22 13.84
N THR A 166 0.75 7.04 14.87
CA THR A 166 0.44 6.66 16.25
C THR A 166 -0.64 7.57 16.81
N SER A 167 -1.59 6.99 17.55
CA SER A 167 -2.67 7.73 18.21
C SER A 167 -2.86 7.23 19.63
N ILE A 168 -2.74 8.13 20.60
CA ILE A 168 -3.01 7.86 22.01
C ILE A 168 -4.38 8.43 22.34
N TYR A 169 -5.33 7.56 22.66
CA TYR A 169 -6.68 7.95 23.06
C TYR A 169 -6.74 8.19 24.57
N PHE A 170 -7.43 9.26 24.96
CA PHE A 170 -7.65 9.63 26.35
C PHE A 170 -9.06 9.27 26.77
N ASP A 171 -9.21 8.88 28.03
CA ASP A 171 -10.49 8.75 28.71
C ASP A 171 -10.27 9.00 30.22
N ASN A 172 -11.37 9.07 30.97
CA ASN A 172 -11.33 9.10 32.43
C ASN A 172 -11.40 7.67 33.01
N PRO A 173 -11.15 7.46 34.33
CA PRO A 173 -11.24 6.14 34.96
C PRO A 173 -12.61 5.45 34.81
N ASP A 174 -13.67 6.22 34.58
CA ASP A 174 -15.04 5.72 34.37
C ASP A 174 -15.33 5.31 32.91
N PHE A 175 -14.36 5.46 31.99
CA PHE A 175 -14.51 5.19 30.56
C PHE A 175 -15.71 5.90 29.91
N LYS A 176 -15.91 7.17 30.26
CA LYS A 176 -17.07 7.94 29.82
C LYS A 176 -17.05 8.21 28.31
N LEU A 177 -15.90 8.52 27.73
CA LEU A 177 -15.79 8.78 26.29
C LEU A 177 -16.00 7.51 25.48
N TYR A 178 -15.42 6.40 25.92
CA TYR A 178 -15.64 5.07 25.35
C TYR A 178 -17.13 4.69 25.34
N SER A 179 -17.78 4.74 26.51
CA SER A 179 -19.18 4.34 26.66
C SER A 179 -20.10 5.18 25.77
N ASN A 180 -19.90 6.50 25.76
CA ASN A 180 -20.67 7.40 24.88
C ASN A 180 -20.49 7.06 23.39
N LYS A 181 -19.28 6.65 22.98
CA LYS A 181 -18.99 6.30 21.57
C LYS A 181 -19.61 4.98 21.15
N VAL A 182 -19.56 3.97 22.02
CA VAL A 182 -20.18 2.66 21.78
C VAL A 182 -21.70 2.77 21.72
N GLU A 183 -22.30 3.60 22.57
CA GLU A 183 -23.74 3.84 22.62
C GLU A 183 -24.25 4.79 21.53
N HIS A 184 -23.36 5.30 20.66
CA HIS A 184 -23.70 6.24 19.59
C HIS A 184 -24.48 7.49 20.07
N LYS A 185 -24.13 8.03 21.25
CA LYS A 185 -24.73 9.28 21.74
C LYS A 185 -24.43 10.43 20.78
N THR A 186 -25.36 11.37 20.68
CA THR A 186 -25.32 12.50 19.73
C THR A 186 -24.05 13.35 19.83
N ASP A 187 -23.48 13.52 21.03
CA ASP A 187 -22.27 14.31 21.28
C ASP A 187 -21.04 13.46 21.66
N ALA A 188 -20.99 12.21 21.18
CA ALA A 188 -19.89 11.29 21.47
C ALA A 188 -18.58 11.70 20.76
N SER A 189 -17.74 12.46 21.47
CA SER A 189 -16.38 12.83 21.05
C SER A 189 -15.35 11.78 21.44
N ASN A 190 -14.19 11.83 20.81
CA ASN A 190 -12.98 11.17 21.30
C ASN A 190 -11.94 12.25 21.59
N LEU A 191 -10.91 11.93 22.37
CA LEU A 191 -9.80 12.84 22.59
C LEU A 191 -8.52 12.07 22.32
N ARG A 192 -7.65 12.57 21.45
CA ARG A 192 -6.40 11.87 21.12
C ARG A 192 -5.23 12.80 20.84
N LEU A 193 -4.03 12.29 21.15
CA LEU A 193 -2.79 12.80 20.58
C LEU A 193 -2.42 11.96 19.36
N ARG A 194 -2.09 12.61 18.24
CA ARG A 194 -1.70 11.94 16.99
C ARG A 194 -0.39 12.51 16.46
N TRP A 195 0.50 11.64 16.01
CA TRP A 195 1.72 12.03 15.29
C TRP A 195 2.07 11.00 14.21
N TYR A 196 2.93 11.43 13.27
CA TYR A 196 3.44 10.63 12.17
C TYR A 196 4.93 10.34 12.37
N GLY A 197 5.37 9.12 12.11
CA GLY A 197 6.76 8.69 12.25
C GLY A 197 7.15 8.29 13.68
N LYS A 198 8.46 8.16 13.91
CA LYS A 198 9.01 7.71 15.20
C LYS A 198 9.10 8.88 16.17
N LEU A 199 8.64 8.69 17.42
CA LEU A 199 8.68 9.73 18.46
C LEU A 199 10.11 10.25 18.74
N SER A 200 11.13 9.40 18.59
CA SER A 200 12.54 9.79 18.75
C SER A 200 13.02 10.87 17.78
N GLN A 201 12.33 11.04 16.64
CA GLN A 201 12.59 12.09 15.66
C GLN A 201 11.91 13.43 16.04
N LYS A 202 11.25 13.48 17.21
CA LYS A 202 10.52 14.67 17.71
C LYS A 202 9.53 15.23 16.67
N PRO A 203 8.60 14.41 16.15
CA PRO A 203 7.58 14.89 15.22
C PRO A 203 6.64 15.88 15.90
N GLU A 204 5.96 16.70 15.10
CA GLU A 204 4.84 17.50 15.58
C GLU A 204 3.73 16.60 16.14
N ILE A 205 3.22 16.96 17.33
CA ILE A 205 2.16 16.21 18.01
C ILE A 205 0.88 17.02 17.92
N MET A 206 -0.13 16.46 17.26
CA MET A 206 -1.45 17.07 17.13
C MET A 206 -2.35 16.63 18.27
N PHE A 207 -3.13 17.58 18.80
CA PHE A 207 -4.17 17.34 19.77
C PHE A 207 -5.55 17.44 19.09
N GLU A 208 -6.31 16.35 19.10
CA GLU A 208 -7.55 16.21 18.33
C GLU A 208 -8.72 15.83 19.25
N LYS A 209 -9.89 16.44 18.99
CA LYS A 209 -11.16 16.18 19.69
C LYS A 209 -12.28 15.90 18.69
#